data_AF-A0A7M3SGJ0-F1
#
_entry.id   AF-A0A7M3SGJ0-F1
#
_cell.length_a   1.000
_cell.length_b   1.000
_cell.length_c   1.000
_cell.angle_alpha   90.00
_cell.angle_beta   90.00
_cell.angle_gamma   90.00
#
_symmetry.space_group_name_H-M   'P 1'
#
loop_
_entity.id
_entity.type
_entity.pdbx_description
1 polymer ?
#
loop_
_entity_poly.entity_id
_entity_poly.type
_entity_poly.pdbx_seq_one_letter_code
_entity_poly.pdbx_strand_id
1 'polypeptide(L)'
;MVGQGVDSFTLNDHPKPMQSEGLLSITPEAMVKAILERRQATASKLPDALHQRTEENNRAYALAKEAREALMALEAVDDQTKAHEEALNKAQAVYDEHESFRRRTSSRLQTLKNSIKDSEEAIEFWTSIADDGWGHLLEDANRLASGGDSSYSKSRHQPSIEEGEQ
;
A
#
# COMPACT_ATOMS: atom_id res chain seq x y z
N MET A 1 -25.82 -0.18 24.19
CA MET A 1 -25.06 -0.73 23.05
C MET A 1 -24.60 0.44 22.19
N VAL A 2 -23.36 0.86 22.36
CA VAL A 2 -22.78 1.98 21.59
C VAL A 2 -22.16 1.38 20.35
N GLY A 3 -22.81 1.58 19.19
CA GLY A 3 -22.26 1.21 17.90
C GLY A 3 -21.07 2.09 17.60
N GLN A 4 -19.86 1.52 17.66
CA GLN A 4 -18.66 2.17 17.14
C GLN A 4 -18.82 2.30 15.63
N GLY A 5 -18.98 3.56 15.18
CA GLY A 5 -18.85 3.92 13.78
C GLY A 5 -17.50 3.44 13.29
N VAL A 6 -17.52 2.63 12.24
CA VAL A 6 -16.35 2.39 11.41
C VAL A 6 -16.01 3.73 10.79
N ASP A 7 -14.99 4.42 11.32
CA ASP A 7 -14.40 5.58 10.66
C ASP A 7 -13.86 5.08 9.32
N SER A 8 -14.67 5.25 8.30
CA SER A 8 -14.29 5.06 6.92
C SER A 8 -13.07 5.95 6.70
N PHE A 9 -11.97 5.32 6.29
CA PHE A 9 -10.78 6.02 5.82
C PHE A 9 -11.18 6.76 4.53
N THR A 10 -11.78 7.94 4.69
CA THR A 10 -12.08 8.85 3.59
C THR A 10 -10.79 9.57 3.26
N LEU A 11 -10.05 9.01 2.31
CA LEU A 11 -8.92 9.67 1.63
C LEU A 11 -9.43 10.83 0.74
N ASN A 12 -10.48 11.55 1.14
CA ASN A 12 -11.24 12.46 0.29
C ASN A 12 -11.14 13.94 0.71
N ASP A 13 -10.15 14.29 1.52
CA ASP A 13 -9.65 15.66 1.51
C ASP A 13 -8.69 15.81 0.32
N HIS A 14 -9.27 15.76 -0.88
CA HIS A 14 -8.53 16.03 -2.10
C HIS A 14 -8.28 17.53 -2.15
N PRO A 15 -7.02 17.99 -2.31
CA PRO A 15 -6.77 19.39 -2.60
C PRO A 15 -7.62 19.77 -3.81
N LYS A 16 -8.24 20.95 -3.72
CA LYS A 16 -9.14 21.52 -4.74
C LYS A 16 -8.60 21.17 -6.13
N PRO A 17 -9.38 20.54 -7.03
CA PRO A 17 -8.87 20.15 -8.34
C PRO A 17 -8.31 21.39 -9.04
N MET A 18 -7.02 21.36 -9.39
CA MET A 18 -6.39 22.47 -10.10
C MET A 18 -7.18 22.73 -11.39
N GLN A 19 -7.65 23.97 -11.56
CA GLN A 19 -8.34 24.37 -12.78
C GLN A 19 -7.33 24.38 -13.95
N SER A 20 -7.79 24.02 -15.15
CA SER A 20 -6.95 23.76 -16.33
C SER A 20 -6.01 24.91 -16.72
N GLU A 21 -6.42 26.16 -16.49
CA GLU A 21 -5.58 27.34 -16.74
C GLU A 21 -4.43 27.50 -15.73
N GLY A 22 -4.61 27.02 -14.49
CA GLY A 22 -3.57 27.03 -13.46
C GLY A 22 -2.50 25.95 -13.65
N LEU A 23 -2.78 24.91 -14.44
CA LEU A 23 -1.80 23.89 -14.80
C LEU A 23 -0.81 24.38 -15.88
N LEU A 24 -1.22 25.35 -16.70
CA LEU A 24 -0.39 25.92 -17.76
C LEU A 24 0.60 26.99 -17.26
N SER A 25 0.38 27.51 -16.04
CA SER A 25 1.22 28.56 -15.43
C SER A 25 2.11 28.05 -14.29
N ILE A 26 2.06 26.75 -13.97
CA ILE A 26 2.88 26.20 -12.89
C ILE A 26 4.33 26.10 -13.35
N THR A 27 5.25 26.72 -12.58
CA THR A 27 6.68 26.49 -12.81
C THR A 27 7.06 25.10 -12.30
N PRO A 28 8.11 24.48 -12.84
CA PRO A 28 8.63 23.22 -12.30
C PRO A 28 8.83 23.28 -10.78
N GLU A 29 9.38 24.38 -10.27
CA GLU A 29 9.64 24.59 -8.83
C GLU A 29 8.34 24.59 -8.02
N ALA A 30 7.30 25.27 -8.51
CA ALA A 30 5.99 25.28 -7.88
C ALA A 30 5.34 23.88 -7.89
N MET A 31 5.56 23.09 -8.94
CA MET A 31 5.08 21.71 -9.04
C MET A 31 5.79 20.80 -8.02
N VAL A 32 7.11 20.87 -7.91
CA VAL A 32 7.86 20.07 -6.93
C VAL A 32 7.48 20.43 -5.51
N LYS A 33 7.33 21.73 -5.22
CA LYS A 33 6.83 22.17 -3.92
C LYS A 33 5.47 21.57 -3.60
N ALA A 34 4.52 21.61 -4.54
CA ALA A 34 3.19 21.03 -4.34
C ALA A 34 3.23 19.50 -4.15
N ILE A 35 4.11 18.80 -4.88
CA ILE A 35 4.31 17.36 -4.72
C ILE A 35 4.87 17.05 -3.32
N LEU A 36 5.91 17.75 -2.89
CA LEU A 36 6.52 17.59 -1.58
C LEU A 36 5.53 17.86 -0.45
N GLU A 37 4.79 18.97 -0.51
CA GLU A 37 3.75 19.31 0.48
C GLU A 37 2.71 18.18 0.59
N ARG A 38 2.23 17.64 -0.53
CA ARG A 38 1.28 16.54 -0.54
C ARG A 38 1.86 15.26 0.06
N ARG A 39 3.11 14.92 -0.30
CA ARG A 39 3.79 13.71 0.18
C ARG A 39 4.10 13.81 1.67
N GLN A 40 4.58 14.96 2.15
CA GLN A 40 4.82 15.23 3.57
C GLN A 40 3.53 15.20 4.40
N ALA A 41 2.46 15.83 3.90
CA ALA A 41 1.14 15.75 4.54
C ALA A 41 0.64 14.30 4.64
N THR A 42 0.87 13.49 3.61
CA THR A 42 0.54 12.06 3.62
C THR A 42 1.41 11.33 4.65
N ALA A 43 2.73 11.48 4.58
CA ALA A 43 3.70 10.88 5.49
C ALA A 43 3.41 11.20 6.97
N SER A 44 2.95 12.41 7.29
CA SER A 44 2.61 12.80 8.66
C SER A 44 1.45 11.99 9.27
N LYS A 45 0.51 11.52 8.45
CA LYS A 45 -0.67 10.74 8.89
C LYS A 45 -0.46 9.24 8.87
N LEU A 46 0.61 8.78 8.21
CA LEU A 46 0.87 7.34 8.02
C LEU A 46 1.30 6.60 9.30
N PRO A 47 2.07 7.16 10.24
CA PRO A 47 2.45 6.47 11.47
C PRO A 47 1.26 6.03 12.34
N ASP A 48 0.28 6.91 12.55
CA ASP A 48 -0.92 6.60 13.33
C ASP A 48 -1.75 5.51 12.65
N ALA A 49 -1.92 5.63 11.33
CA ALA A 49 -2.58 4.61 10.52
C ALA A 49 -1.83 3.27 10.58
N LEU A 50 -0.49 3.29 10.55
CA LEU A 50 0.34 2.09 10.62
C LEU A 50 0.16 1.38 11.96
N HIS A 51 0.18 2.12 13.06
CA HIS A 51 -0.07 1.60 14.39
C HIS A 51 -1.46 0.95 14.46
N GLN A 52 -2.51 1.67 14.05
CA GLN A 52 -3.89 1.15 14.08
C GLN A 52 -4.05 -0.14 13.26
N ARG A 53 -3.46 -0.21 12.05
CA ARG A 53 -3.55 -1.39 11.18
C ARG A 53 -2.69 -2.55 11.67
N THR A 54 -1.58 -2.27 12.34
CA THR A 54 -0.76 -3.29 13.01
C THR A 54 -1.55 -3.93 14.15
N GLU A 55 -2.21 -3.14 15.00
CA GLU A 55 -3.06 -3.63 16.08
C GLU A 55 -4.28 -4.42 15.57
N GLU A 56 -4.89 -4.00 14.46
CA GLU A 56 -5.94 -4.77 13.79
C GLU A 56 -5.43 -6.12 13.27
N ASN A 57 -4.25 -6.13 12.63
CA ASN A 57 -3.65 -7.35 12.12
C ASN A 57 -3.23 -8.33 13.23
N ASN A 58 -2.67 -7.82 14.33
CA ASN A 58 -2.32 -8.60 15.52
C ASN A 58 -3.56 -9.29 16.11
N ARG A 59 -4.66 -8.55 16.26
CA ARG A 59 -5.94 -9.10 16.71
C ARG A 59 -6.48 -10.16 15.75
N ALA A 60 -6.44 -9.91 14.45
CA ALA A 60 -6.89 -10.88 13.45
C ALA A 60 -6.03 -12.16 13.45
N TYR A 61 -4.72 -12.04 13.68
CA TYR A 61 -3.82 -13.18 13.82
C TYR A 61 -4.16 -14.02 15.05
N ALA A 62 -4.41 -13.37 16.20
CA ALA A 62 -4.80 -14.07 17.43
C ALA A 62 -6.11 -14.86 17.25
N LEU A 63 -7.13 -14.24 16.65
CA LEU A 63 -8.42 -14.90 16.38
C LEU A 63 -8.29 -16.11 15.44
N ALA A 64 -7.55 -15.96 14.33
CA ALA A 64 -7.34 -17.05 13.39
C ALA A 64 -6.55 -18.21 14.03
N LYS A 65 -5.57 -17.88 14.89
CA LYS A 65 -4.81 -18.88 15.65
C LYS A 65 -5.70 -19.63 16.65
N GLU A 66 -6.49 -18.92 17.43
CA GLU A 66 -7.41 -19.51 18.42
C GLU A 66 -8.44 -20.42 17.73
N ALA A 67 -9.07 -19.97 16.64
CA ALA A 67 -10.00 -20.79 15.88
C ALA A 67 -9.35 -22.04 15.27
N ARG A 68 -8.10 -21.92 14.82
CA ARG A 68 -7.32 -23.07 14.30
C ARG A 68 -7.04 -24.08 15.41
N GLU A 69 -6.64 -23.63 16.59
CA GLU A 69 -6.39 -24.50 17.74
C GLU A 69 -7.68 -25.20 18.20
N ALA A 70 -8.81 -24.49 18.21
CA ALA A 70 -10.12 -25.07 18.52
C ALA A 70 -10.56 -26.13 17.49
N LEU A 71 -10.37 -25.85 16.20
CA LEU A 71 -10.63 -26.82 15.13
C LEU A 71 -9.75 -28.06 15.28
N MET A 72 -8.44 -27.88 15.46
CA MET A 72 -7.49 -28.99 15.63
C MET A 72 -7.81 -29.83 16.88
N ALA A 73 -8.24 -29.20 17.98
CA ALA A 73 -8.66 -29.91 19.18
C ALA A 73 -9.91 -30.76 18.96
N LEU A 74 -10.86 -30.29 18.14
CA LEU A 74 -12.03 -31.07 17.74
C LEU A 74 -11.64 -32.21 16.80
N GLU A 75 -10.81 -31.96 15.79
CA GLU A 75 -10.33 -32.98 14.82
C GLU A 75 -9.53 -34.11 15.50
N ALA A 76 -8.88 -33.83 16.63
CA ALA A 76 -8.14 -34.83 17.39
C ALA A 76 -9.03 -35.82 18.16
N VAL A 77 -10.32 -35.50 18.34
CA VAL A 77 -11.30 -36.38 19.00
C VAL A 77 -11.91 -37.29 17.96
N ASP A 78 -11.68 -38.60 18.08
CA ASP A 78 -12.32 -39.61 17.23
C ASP A 78 -13.76 -39.88 17.70
N ASP A 79 -14.68 -39.00 17.31
CA ASP A 79 -16.13 -39.11 17.57
C ASP A 79 -16.90 -39.05 16.24
N GLN A 80 -17.65 -40.12 15.93
CA GLN A 80 -18.41 -40.26 14.68
C GLN A 80 -19.88 -39.85 14.83
N THR A 81 -20.25 -39.20 15.92
CA THR A 81 -21.62 -38.70 16.10
C THR A 81 -21.91 -37.52 15.16
N LYS A 82 -23.17 -37.42 14.70
CA LYS A 82 -23.62 -36.28 13.90
C LYS A 82 -23.41 -34.94 14.62
N ALA A 83 -23.53 -34.92 15.95
CA ALA A 83 -23.28 -33.73 16.76
C ALA A 83 -21.82 -33.28 16.67
N HIS A 84 -20.87 -34.22 16.65
CA HIS A 84 -19.46 -33.94 16.46
C HIS A 84 -19.18 -33.41 15.04
N GLU A 85 -19.74 -34.04 14.01
CA GLU A 85 -19.63 -33.56 12.62
C GLU A 85 -20.18 -32.13 12.47
N GLU A 86 -21.33 -31.82 13.07
CA GLU A 86 -21.88 -30.46 13.11
C GLU A 86 -20.96 -29.48 13.85
N ALA A 87 -20.30 -29.91 14.93
CA ALA A 87 -19.35 -29.08 15.67
C ALA A 87 -18.08 -28.79 14.84
N LEU A 88 -17.55 -29.79 14.12
CA LEU A 88 -16.43 -29.63 13.19
C LEU A 88 -16.77 -28.64 12.08
N ASN A 89 -17.93 -28.79 11.44
CA ASN A 89 -18.37 -27.88 10.38
C ASN A 89 -18.49 -26.43 10.88
N LYS A 90 -19.00 -26.23 12.11
CA LYS A 90 -19.08 -24.90 12.72
C LYS A 90 -17.69 -24.34 13.03
N ALA A 91 -16.80 -25.15 13.61
CA ALA A 91 -15.43 -24.74 13.91
C ALA A 91 -14.64 -24.38 12.63
N GLN A 92 -14.82 -25.17 11.56
CA GLN A 92 -14.23 -24.90 10.25
C GLN A 92 -14.73 -23.57 9.68
N ALA A 93 -16.06 -23.32 9.73
CA ALA A 93 -16.62 -22.06 9.26
C ALA A 93 -16.07 -20.84 10.02
N VAL A 94 -15.93 -20.95 11.35
CA VAL A 94 -15.35 -19.89 12.19
C VAL A 94 -13.88 -19.66 11.83
N TYR A 95 -13.10 -20.73 11.66
CA TYR A 95 -11.71 -20.63 11.23
C TYR A 95 -11.59 -19.96 9.85
N ASP A 96 -12.41 -20.35 8.87
CA ASP A 96 -12.38 -19.77 7.53
C ASP A 96 -12.73 -18.28 7.53
N GLU A 97 -13.69 -17.86 8.37
CA GLU A 97 -14.03 -16.45 8.54
C GLU A 97 -12.87 -15.65 9.14
N HIS A 98 -12.26 -16.16 10.22
CA HIS A 98 -11.13 -15.50 10.88
C HIS A 98 -9.88 -15.47 10.01
N GLU A 99 -9.58 -16.54 9.27
CA GLU A 99 -8.48 -16.60 8.33
C GLU A 99 -8.70 -15.63 7.15
N SER A 100 -9.93 -15.53 6.65
CA SER A 100 -10.29 -14.54 5.63
C SER A 100 -10.14 -13.10 6.15
N PHE A 101 -10.52 -12.84 7.40
CA PHE A 101 -10.28 -11.54 8.04
C PHE A 101 -8.79 -11.24 8.19
N ARG A 102 -7.97 -12.20 8.67
CA ARG A 102 -6.51 -12.07 8.79
C ARG A 102 -5.85 -11.75 7.45
N ARG A 103 -6.24 -12.42 6.37
CA ARG A 103 -5.70 -12.15 5.02
C ARG A 103 -6.02 -10.73 4.57
N ARG A 104 -7.25 -10.27 4.77
CA ARG A 104 -7.67 -8.90 4.43
C ARG A 104 -6.88 -7.85 5.22
N THR A 105 -6.73 -8.03 6.53
CA THR A 105 -5.98 -7.07 7.37
C THR A 105 -4.50 -7.07 7.03
N SER A 106 -3.91 -8.24 6.76
CA SER A 106 -2.51 -8.36 6.32
C SER A 106 -2.26 -7.66 5.00
N SER A 107 -3.15 -7.84 4.01
CA SER A 107 -3.06 -7.15 2.72
C SER A 107 -3.15 -5.63 2.88
N ARG A 108 -4.12 -5.14 3.67
CA ARG A 108 -4.27 -3.71 3.96
C ARG A 108 -3.03 -3.12 4.66
N LEU A 109 -2.47 -3.85 5.62
CA LEU A 109 -1.24 -3.44 6.30
C LEU A 109 -0.06 -3.37 5.32
N GLN A 110 0.06 -4.35 4.41
CA GLN A 110 1.12 -4.33 3.41
C GLN A 110 0.96 -3.17 2.42
N THR A 111 -0.24 -2.90 1.94
CA THR A 111 -0.52 -1.74 1.08
C THR A 111 -0.14 -0.43 1.76
N LEU A 112 -0.43 -0.30 3.06
CA LEU A 112 -0.06 0.88 3.82
C LEU A 112 1.46 1.02 3.97
N LYS A 113 2.18 -0.08 4.27
CA LYS A 113 3.65 -0.11 4.32
C LYS A 113 4.27 0.30 2.98
N ASN A 114 3.74 -0.22 1.87
CA ASN A 114 4.19 0.16 0.54
C ASN A 114 3.93 1.65 0.26
N SER A 115 2.79 2.19 0.68
CA SER A 115 2.46 3.61 0.53
C SER A 115 3.35 4.54 1.36
N ILE A 116 3.82 4.07 2.53
CA ILE A 116 4.81 4.78 3.35
C ILE A 116 6.13 4.85 2.59
N LYS A 117 6.65 3.69 2.21
CA LYS A 117 7.90 3.58 1.46
C LYS A 117 7.88 4.43 0.18
N ASP A 118 6.81 4.34 -0.60
CA ASP A 118 6.62 5.16 -1.82
C ASP A 118 6.61 6.66 -1.51
N SER A 119 6.03 7.07 -0.38
CA SER A 119 6.03 8.47 0.02
C SER A 119 7.41 8.94 0.48
N GLU A 120 8.16 8.12 1.20
CA GLU A 120 9.53 8.40 1.64
C GLU A 120 10.48 8.51 0.44
N GLU A 121 10.47 7.53 -0.47
CA GLU A 121 11.26 7.54 -1.71
C GLU A 121 10.90 8.74 -2.58
N ALA A 122 9.62 9.09 -2.69
CA ALA A 122 9.21 10.27 -3.43
C ALA A 122 9.71 11.57 -2.78
N ILE A 123 9.67 11.68 -1.45
CA ILE A 123 10.20 12.87 -0.76
C ILE A 123 11.69 12.99 -1.02
N GLU A 124 12.45 11.92 -0.85
CA GLU A 124 13.90 11.90 -1.11
C GLU A 124 14.22 12.32 -2.55
N PHE A 125 13.54 11.72 -3.53
CA PHE A 125 13.72 12.04 -4.95
C PHE A 125 13.39 13.51 -5.27
N TRP A 126 12.23 14.01 -4.83
CA TRP A 126 11.82 15.37 -5.18
C TRP A 126 12.60 16.43 -4.41
N THR A 127 13.13 16.11 -3.22
CA THR A 127 14.07 16.97 -2.51
C THR A 127 15.41 17.06 -3.24
N SER A 128 15.97 15.93 -3.70
CA SER A 128 17.23 15.98 -4.46
C SER A 128 17.08 16.75 -5.78
N ILE A 129 15.97 16.58 -6.49
CA ILE A 129 15.65 17.36 -7.71
C ILE A 129 15.55 18.87 -7.41
N ALA A 130 14.99 19.25 -6.25
CA ALA A 130 14.89 20.65 -5.85
C ALA A 130 16.27 21.27 -5.59
N ASP A 131 17.23 20.49 -5.07
CA ASP A 131 18.56 20.95 -4.68
C ASP A 131 19.59 20.91 -5.83
N ASP A 132 19.62 19.81 -6.61
CA ASP A 132 20.59 19.57 -7.69
C ASP A 132 20.14 20.15 -9.06
N GLY A 133 18.92 20.68 -9.12
CA GLY A 133 18.31 21.19 -10.33
C GLY A 133 17.75 20.11 -11.25
N TRP A 134 17.01 20.54 -12.28
CA TRP A 134 16.15 19.67 -13.10
C TRP A 134 16.88 18.72 -14.09
N GLY A 135 18.21 18.60 -14.01
CA GLY A 135 19.12 18.05 -15.03
C GLY A 135 18.51 17.02 -15.98
N HIS A 136 18.45 15.76 -15.56
CA HIS A 136 17.98 14.66 -16.42
C HIS A 136 16.49 14.77 -16.80
N LEU A 137 15.65 15.41 -15.99
CA LEU A 137 14.23 15.58 -16.29
C LEU A 137 14.02 16.58 -17.45
N LEU A 138 14.78 17.67 -17.48
CA LEU A 138 14.77 18.61 -18.61
C LEU A 138 15.36 17.97 -19.87
N GLU A 139 16.42 17.18 -19.73
CA GLU A 139 17.01 16.43 -20.86
C GLU A 139 16.00 15.42 -21.44
N ASP A 140 15.30 14.68 -20.59
CA ASP A 140 14.25 13.75 -20.98
C ASP A 140 13.08 14.46 -21.66
N ALA A 141 12.63 15.58 -21.10
CA ALA A 141 11.56 16.40 -21.67
C ALA A 141 11.93 16.96 -23.04
N ASN A 142 13.13 17.51 -23.19
CA ASN A 142 13.63 18.04 -24.45
C ASN A 142 13.79 16.94 -25.50
N ARG A 143 14.28 15.76 -25.10
CA ARG A 143 14.37 14.58 -25.99
C ARG A 143 13.00 14.21 -26.53
N LEU A 144 12.00 14.05 -25.66
CA LEU A 144 10.64 13.74 -26.07
C LEU A 144 10.07 14.82 -27.01
N ALA A 145 10.27 16.09 -26.70
CA ALA A 145 9.81 17.21 -27.53
C ALA A 145 10.46 17.22 -28.93
N SER A 146 11.72 16.78 -29.04
CA SER A 146 12.42 16.61 -30.32
C SER A 146 12.03 15.34 -31.10
N GLY A 147 11.08 14.54 -30.59
CA GLY A 147 10.64 13.28 -31.22
C GLY A 147 11.50 12.06 -30.89
N GLY A 148 12.36 12.14 -29.87
CA GLY A 148 13.18 11.02 -29.41
C GLY A 148 12.42 10.05 -28.50
N ASP A 149 12.99 8.84 -28.32
CA ASP A 149 12.35 7.77 -27.54
C ASP A 149 12.16 8.12 -26.06
N SER A 150 11.04 7.65 -25.50
CA SER A 150 10.79 7.70 -24.07
C SER A 150 11.77 6.81 -23.30
N SER A 151 12.04 7.14 -22.03
CA SER A 151 12.93 6.35 -21.16
C SER A 151 12.43 4.90 -21.02
N TYR A 152 11.11 4.71 -20.97
CA TYR A 152 10.46 3.39 -20.97
C TYR A 152 10.66 2.63 -22.29
N SER A 153 10.56 3.32 -23.44
CA SER A 153 10.83 2.71 -24.74
C SER A 153 12.29 2.24 -24.79
N LYS A 154 13.25 3.07 -24.36
CA LYS A 154 14.67 2.72 -24.35
C LYS A 154 14.98 1.51 -23.47
N SER A 155 14.44 1.45 -22.25
CA SER A 155 14.66 0.33 -21.33
C SER A 155 14.11 -0.99 -21.86
N ARG A 156 13.07 -0.93 -22.70
CA ARG A 156 12.47 -2.10 -23.36
C ARG A 156 13.30 -2.62 -24.55
N HIS A 157 14.12 -1.77 -25.15
CA HIS A 157 15.00 -2.10 -26.28
C HIS A 157 16.42 -2.45 -25.87
N GLN A 158 16.83 -2.19 -24.62
CA GLN A 158 18.06 -2.79 -24.08
C GLN A 158 17.80 -4.27 -23.79
N PRO A 159 18.48 -5.20 -24.50
CA PRO A 159 18.54 -6.56 -24.02
C PRO A 159 19.19 -6.52 -22.63
N SER A 160 18.68 -7.29 -21.68
CA SER A 160 19.38 -7.54 -20.42
C SER A 160 20.79 -8.01 -20.76
N ILE A 161 21.78 -7.13 -20.60
CA ILE A 161 23.18 -7.56 -20.63
C ILE A 161 23.32 -8.36 -19.34
N GLU A 162 23.14 -9.68 -19.45
CA GLU A 162 23.65 -10.62 -18.46
C GLU A 162 25.15 -10.41 -18.44
N GLU A 163 25.65 -9.65 -17.46
CA GLU A 163 27.07 -9.68 -17.10
C GLU A 163 27.37 -11.06 -16.54
N GLY A 164 27.67 -11.99 -17.44
CA GLY A 164 28.51 -13.13 -17.13
C GLY A 164 29.96 -12.67 -17.16
N GLU A 165 30.54 -12.40 -15.99
CA GLU A 165 32.00 -12.44 -15.81
C GLU A 165 32.35 -13.20 -14.53
N GLN A 166 32.82 -14.43 -14.79
CA GLN A 166 33.82 -15.28 -14.11
C GLN A 166 34.27 -14.95 -12.69
#